data_AF-A0A948VAI3-F1
#
_entry.id   AF-A0A948VAI3-F1
#
_cell.length_a   1.000
_cell.length_b   1.000
_cell.length_c   1.000
_cell.angle_alpha   90.00
_cell.angle_beta   90.00
_cell.angle_gamma   90.00
#
_symmetry.space_group_name_H-M   'P 1'
#
loop_
_entity.id
_entity.type
_entity.pdbx_description
1 polymer ?
#
loop_
_entity_poly.entity_id
_entity_poly.type
_entity_poly.pdbx_seq_one_letter_code
_entity_poly.pdbx_strand_id
1 'polypeptide(L)'
;MKVGLRVDVDTFRGTRQGVPRLCRLFARQGIRASFFFSVGPDNMGRHLWRLIRPAFLFKMLRTGASTLYGWDILLRGTLWPGPVIGEKLGRIIALASDAGHEVGLHAWDHYAWQAHLDTMDAGAIYRSLRKGVDLLTGILGRPPVASAAPAWKCNDAVL
;
A
#
# COMPACT_ATOMS: atom_id res chain seq x y z
N MET A 1 27.40 -11.20 -4.04
CA MET A 1 26.27 -11.18 -3.08
C MET A 1 24.98 -10.95 -3.87
N LYS A 2 23.91 -11.72 -3.62
CA LYS A 2 22.59 -11.45 -4.20
C LYS A 2 21.77 -10.65 -3.17
N VAL A 3 21.15 -9.55 -3.59
CA VAL A 3 20.33 -8.69 -2.73
C VAL A 3 18.95 -8.55 -3.37
N GLY A 4 17.89 -8.71 -2.58
CA GLY A 4 16.51 -8.46 -3.01
C GLY A 4 16.05 -7.07 -2.56
N LEU A 5 15.48 -6.28 -3.48
CA LEU A 5 14.88 -5.00 -3.16
C LEU A 5 13.37 -5.15 -3.06
N ARG A 6 12.84 -5.06 -1.84
CA ARG A 6 11.40 -5.02 -1.56
C ARG A 6 10.92 -3.58 -1.46
N VAL A 7 9.80 -3.27 -2.12
CA VAL A 7 9.15 -1.96 -2.10
C VAL A 7 7.70 -2.14 -1.68
N ASP A 8 7.35 -1.63 -0.50
CA ASP A 8 5.98 -1.60 -0.02
C ASP A 8 5.28 -0.33 -0.52
N VAL A 9 4.12 -0.51 -1.16
CA VAL A 9 3.35 0.57 -1.80
C VAL A 9 1.98 0.67 -1.14
N ASP A 10 1.89 1.57 -0.16
CA ASP A 10 0.78 1.55 0.81
C ASP A 10 -0.30 2.60 0.57
N THR A 11 -0.04 3.56 -0.32
CA THR A 11 -0.90 4.74 -0.52
C THR A 11 -1.22 4.99 -1.98
N PHE A 12 -2.34 5.68 -2.21
CA PHE A 12 -2.74 6.17 -3.52
C PHE A 12 -1.68 7.08 -4.13
N ARG A 13 -1.12 7.99 -3.32
CA ARG A 13 -0.06 8.90 -3.80
C ARG A 13 1.24 8.15 -4.07
N GLY A 14 1.63 7.21 -3.21
CA GLY A 14 2.79 6.35 -3.42
C GLY A 14 2.68 5.57 -4.73
N THR A 15 1.51 4.99 -5.00
CA THR A 15 1.20 4.33 -6.27
C THR A 15 1.26 5.32 -7.44
N ARG A 16 0.53 6.44 -7.37
CA ARG A 16 0.40 7.40 -8.49
C ARG A 16 1.71 8.10 -8.85
N GLN A 17 2.50 8.47 -7.85
CA GLN A 17 3.66 9.34 -8.01
C GLN A 17 4.98 8.61 -7.76
N GLY A 18 5.05 7.74 -6.76
CA GLY A 18 6.26 7.05 -6.36
C GLY A 18 6.65 5.96 -7.35
N VAL A 19 5.72 5.04 -7.65
CA VAL A 19 6.00 3.86 -8.50
C VAL A 19 6.57 4.24 -9.88
N PRO A 20 5.99 5.17 -10.67
CA PRO A 20 6.58 5.53 -11.95
C PRO A 20 7.99 6.12 -11.84
N ARG A 21 8.30 6.83 -10.75
CA ARG A 21 9.64 7.40 -10.51
C ARG A 21 10.63 6.31 -10.13
N LEU A 22 10.23 5.37 -9.29
CA LEU A 22 11.05 4.22 -8.90
C LEU A 22 11.32 3.30 -10.09
N CYS A 23 10.31 2.96 -10.90
CA CYS A 23 10.51 2.17 -12.12
C CYS A 23 11.52 2.84 -13.08
N ARG A 24 11.41 4.16 -13.29
CA ARG A 24 12.41 4.90 -14.10
C ARG A 24 13.81 4.86 -13.49
N LEU A 25 13.92 5.00 -12.18
CA LEU A 25 15.21 4.93 -11.48
C LEU A 25 15.82 3.53 -11.64
N PHE A 26 15.05 2.49 -11.36
CA PHE A 26 15.50 1.10 -11.42
C PHE A 26 15.87 0.70 -12.84
N ALA A 27 15.11 1.13 -13.86
CA ALA A 27 15.46 0.92 -15.26
C ALA A 27 16.83 1.52 -15.61
N ARG A 28 17.12 2.77 -15.18
CA ARG A 28 18.43 3.41 -15.41
C ARG A 28 19.59 2.69 -14.71
N GLN A 29 19.31 1.98 -13.62
CA GLN A 29 20.31 1.27 -12.83
C GLN A 29 20.36 -0.23 -13.16
N GLY A 30 19.54 -0.73 -14.08
CA GLY A 30 19.43 -2.17 -14.37
C GLY A 30 18.94 -3.01 -13.18
N ILE A 31 18.18 -2.43 -12.26
CA ILE A 31 17.71 -3.07 -11.03
C ILE A 31 16.31 -3.66 -11.24
N ARG A 32 16.08 -4.88 -10.73
CA ARG A 32 14.74 -5.43 -10.53
C ARG A 32 14.40 -5.42 -9.04
N ALA A 33 13.14 -5.19 -8.73
CA ALA A 33 12.60 -5.14 -7.38
C ALA A 33 11.28 -5.92 -7.31
N SER A 34 10.82 -6.19 -6.09
CA SER A 34 9.51 -6.75 -5.79
C SER A 34 8.64 -5.68 -5.15
N PHE A 35 7.55 -5.32 -5.80
CA PHE A 35 6.59 -4.32 -5.35
C PHE A 35 5.37 -5.00 -4.72
N PHE A 36 5.07 -4.65 -3.47
CA PHE A 36 3.90 -5.16 -2.76
C PHE A 36 2.87 -4.04 -2.64
N PHE A 37 1.70 -4.21 -3.26
CA PHE A 37 0.68 -3.16 -3.34
C PHE A 37 -0.45 -3.35 -2.35
N SER A 38 -0.82 -2.26 -1.69
CA SER A 38 -2.16 -2.13 -1.12
C SER A 38 -3.12 -1.66 -2.21
N VAL A 39 -4.17 -2.44 -2.48
CA VAL A 39 -5.02 -2.24 -3.67
C VAL A 39 -6.44 -1.76 -3.37
N GLY A 40 -6.90 -1.88 -2.13
CA GLY A 40 -8.21 -1.41 -1.69
C GLY A 40 -8.23 0.09 -1.37
N PRO A 41 -9.19 0.53 -0.52
CA PRO A 41 -9.33 1.95 -0.15
C PRO A 41 -8.07 2.52 0.50
N ASP A 42 -7.63 3.69 0.02
CA ASP A 42 -6.55 4.43 0.68
C ASP A 42 -7.05 5.10 1.97
N ASN A 43 -7.06 4.32 3.05
CA ASN A 43 -7.45 4.77 4.38
C ASN A 43 -6.27 5.25 5.23
N MET A 44 -5.08 5.42 4.65
CA MET A 44 -3.92 5.93 5.39
C MET A 44 -4.13 7.36 5.92
N GLY A 45 -4.96 8.16 5.23
CA GLY A 45 -5.39 9.49 5.69
C GLY A 45 -6.21 9.49 6.99
N ARG A 46 -6.77 8.34 7.40
CA ARG A 46 -7.43 8.19 8.72
C ARG A 46 -6.46 8.34 9.90
N HIS A 47 -5.15 8.39 9.62
CA HIS A 47 -4.15 8.88 10.56
C HIS A 47 -4.33 10.34 10.99
N LEU A 48 -5.28 11.09 10.44
CA LEU A 48 -5.58 12.41 10.97
C LEU A 48 -6.01 12.41 12.45
N TRP A 49 -6.65 11.34 12.91
CA TRP A 49 -6.95 11.18 14.34
C TRP A 49 -5.69 11.01 15.21
N ARG A 50 -4.55 10.60 14.62
CA ARG A 50 -3.23 10.64 15.28
C ARG A 50 -2.59 12.03 15.28
N LEU A 51 -3.04 12.99 14.48
CA LEU A 51 -2.63 14.40 14.65
C LEU A 51 -3.11 14.98 15.98
N ILE A 52 -4.15 14.40 16.57
CA ILE A 52 -4.63 14.73 17.92
C ILE A 52 -3.65 14.19 18.99
N ARG A 53 -2.73 13.26 18.65
CA ARG A 53 -1.72 12.75 19.58
C ARG A 53 -0.45 13.61 19.51
N PRO A 54 -0.03 14.29 20.61
CA PRO A 54 1.04 15.28 20.58
C PRO A 54 2.38 14.73 20.08
N ALA A 55 2.75 13.50 20.44
CA ALA A 55 4.01 12.89 20.00
C ALA A 55 4.15 12.75 18.47
N PHE A 56 3.03 12.55 17.76
CA PHE A 56 3.03 12.41 16.30
C PHE A 56 3.10 13.78 15.62
N LEU A 57 2.44 14.80 16.18
CA LEU A 57 2.53 16.18 15.71
C LEU A 57 3.97 16.72 15.83
N PHE A 58 4.64 16.45 16.95
CA PHE A 58 6.07 16.77 17.12
C PHE A 58 6.97 16.06 16.09
N LYS A 59 6.67 14.80 15.76
CA LYS A 59 7.38 14.06 14.71
C LYS A 59 7.19 14.70 13.33
N MET A 60 5.99 15.19 13.03
CA MET A 60 5.68 15.85 11.74
C MET A 60 6.36 17.23 11.61
N LEU A 61 6.34 18.03 12.67
CA LEU A 61 7.05 19.32 12.72
C LEU A 61 8.55 19.12 12.50
N ARG A 62 9.14 18.11 13.15
CA ARG A 62 10.56 17.79 13.02
C ARG A 62 10.97 17.29 11.62
N THR A 63 10.04 16.71 10.87
CA THR A 63 10.32 16.08 9.57
C THR A 63 9.88 16.91 8.36
N GLY A 64 9.39 18.15 8.58
CA GLY A 64 8.95 19.03 7.49
C GLY A 64 7.70 18.53 6.75
N ALA A 65 6.87 17.71 7.41
CA ALA A 65 5.74 17.04 6.77
C ALA A 65 4.61 18.01 6.31
N SER A 66 4.63 19.27 6.76
CA SER A 66 3.65 20.30 6.35
C SER A 66 3.74 20.67 4.87
N THR A 67 4.91 20.54 4.23
CA THR A 67 5.05 20.68 2.76
C THR A 67 4.74 19.38 2.03
N LEU A 68 4.69 18.26 2.74
CA LEU A 68 4.44 16.94 2.18
C LEU A 68 2.95 16.61 2.08
N TYR A 69 2.09 17.11 2.97
CA TYR A 69 0.65 16.83 2.96
C TYR A 69 -0.14 18.11 2.70
N GLY A 70 -0.70 18.25 1.50
CA GLY A 70 -1.63 19.35 1.20
C GLY A 70 -2.86 19.29 2.12
N TRP A 71 -3.41 20.46 2.44
CA TRP A 71 -4.61 20.60 3.27
C TRP A 71 -5.84 19.84 2.73
N ASP A 72 -5.86 19.53 1.43
CA ASP A 72 -6.89 18.75 0.75
C ASP A 72 -6.93 17.28 1.22
N ILE A 73 -5.80 16.73 1.65
CA ILE A 73 -5.68 15.35 2.15
C ILE A 73 -6.23 15.26 3.58
N LEU A 74 -6.08 16.33 4.39
CA LEU A 74 -6.59 16.37 5.76
C LEU A 74 -8.13 16.28 5.81
N LEU A 75 -8.84 17.02 4.96
CA LEU A 75 -10.31 17.09 5.04
C LEU A 75 -11.05 15.92 4.40
N ARG A 76 -10.39 15.14 3.53
CA ARG A 76 -11.05 14.04 2.78
C ARG A 76 -11.00 12.69 3.50
N GLY A 77 -10.08 12.50 4.45
CA GLY A 77 -9.86 11.22 5.13
C GLY A 77 -10.76 10.95 6.34
N THR A 78 -11.65 11.87 6.71
CA THR A 78 -12.37 11.85 8.00
C THR A 78 -13.77 11.27 7.96
N LEU A 79 -14.44 11.18 6.80
CA LEU A 79 -15.86 10.77 6.72
C LEU A 79 -16.20 9.72 5.65
N TRP A 80 -15.32 9.45 4.68
CA TRP A 80 -15.58 8.50 3.59
C TRP A 80 -14.38 7.55 3.39
N PRO A 81 -14.59 6.28 2.96
CA PRO A 81 -13.47 5.45 2.53
C PRO A 81 -12.70 6.15 1.42
N GLY A 82 -11.37 6.13 1.53
CA GLY A 82 -10.49 6.66 0.49
C GLY A 82 -10.69 5.97 -0.85
N PRO A 83 -10.19 6.54 -1.95
CA PRO A 83 -10.32 5.93 -3.27
C PRO A 83 -9.69 4.53 -3.27
N VAL A 84 -10.35 3.58 -3.94
CA VAL A 84 -9.80 2.24 -4.16
C VAL A 84 -8.61 2.36 -5.11
N ILE A 85 -7.41 2.07 -4.60
CA ILE A 85 -6.15 2.31 -5.29
C ILE A 85 -6.09 1.53 -6.60
N GLY A 86 -6.37 0.23 -6.55
CA GLY A 86 -6.28 -0.67 -7.71
C GLY A 86 -7.24 -0.30 -8.83
N GLU A 87 -8.46 0.12 -8.49
CA GLU A 87 -9.45 0.56 -9.48
C GLU A 87 -9.03 1.85 -10.21
N LYS A 88 -8.45 2.81 -9.49
CA LYS A 88 -8.08 4.11 -10.05
C LYS A 88 -6.71 4.12 -10.70
N LEU A 89 -5.79 3.28 -10.22
CA LEU A 89 -4.37 3.30 -10.59
C LEU A 89 -3.87 1.94 -11.11
N GLY A 90 -4.78 1.04 -11.50
CA GLY A 90 -4.43 -0.27 -12.05
C GLY A 90 -3.40 -0.21 -13.18
N ARG A 91 -3.50 0.79 -14.08
CA ARG A 91 -2.48 1.00 -15.13
C ARG A 91 -1.08 1.28 -14.61
N ILE A 92 -0.95 1.94 -13.46
CA ILE A 92 0.36 2.21 -12.83
C ILE A 92 0.92 0.97 -12.13
N ILE A 93 0.03 0.15 -11.56
CA ILE A 93 0.40 -1.15 -10.98
C ILE A 93 0.86 -2.11 -12.08
N ALA A 94 0.12 -2.18 -13.19
CA ALA A 94 0.50 -2.95 -14.38
C ALA A 94 1.85 -2.49 -14.96
N LEU A 95 2.08 -1.16 -15.03
CA LEU A 95 3.36 -0.59 -15.45
C LEU A 95 4.56 -1.15 -14.66
N ALA A 96 4.42 -1.41 -13.35
CA ALA A 96 5.49 -2.01 -12.57
C ALA A 96 5.79 -3.46 -13.00
N SER A 97 4.75 -4.26 -13.27
CA SER A 97 4.91 -5.62 -13.82
C SER A 97 5.50 -5.58 -15.24
N ASP A 98 5.03 -4.68 -16.10
CA ASP A 98 5.49 -4.54 -17.48
C ASP A 98 6.95 -4.11 -17.56
N ALA A 99 7.43 -3.36 -16.57
CA ALA A 99 8.85 -3.02 -16.39
C ALA A 99 9.72 -4.20 -15.91
N GLY A 100 9.15 -5.40 -15.75
CA GLY A 100 9.86 -6.62 -15.36
C GLY A 100 10.10 -6.75 -13.85
N HIS A 101 9.38 -6.01 -13.02
CA HIS A 101 9.39 -6.16 -11.56
C HIS A 101 8.42 -7.27 -11.12
N GLU A 102 8.72 -7.89 -9.99
CA GLU A 102 7.75 -8.77 -9.33
C GLU A 102 6.66 -7.91 -8.67
N VAL A 103 5.41 -8.35 -8.76
CA VAL A 103 4.26 -7.67 -8.14
C VAL A 103 3.55 -8.65 -7.23
N GLY A 104 3.41 -8.27 -5.96
CA GLY A 104 2.74 -9.05 -4.92
C GLY A 104 1.65 -8.27 -4.19
N LEU A 105 0.83 -8.99 -3.42
CA LEU A 105 -0.20 -8.38 -2.58
C LEU A 105 0.43 -7.89 -1.28
N HIS A 106 0.17 -6.62 -0.92
CA HIS A 106 0.42 -6.15 0.43
C HIS A 106 -0.84 -6.26 1.29
N ALA A 107 -1.94 -5.63 0.86
CA ALA A 107 -3.23 -5.73 1.53
C ALA A 107 -4.40 -5.28 0.65
N TRP A 108 -5.62 -5.64 1.04
CA TRP A 108 -6.80 -4.88 0.60
C TRP A 108 -6.82 -3.50 1.25
N ASP A 109 -6.90 -3.42 2.57
CA ASP A 109 -6.80 -2.17 3.32
C ASP A 109 -5.62 -2.27 4.29
N HIS A 110 -4.54 -1.55 3.98
CA HIS A 110 -3.31 -1.55 4.78
C HIS A 110 -3.59 -1.15 6.24
N TYR A 111 -4.40 -0.11 6.44
CA TYR A 111 -4.69 0.40 7.78
C TYR A 111 -5.47 -0.63 8.58
N ALA A 112 -6.55 -1.17 8.00
CA ALA A 112 -7.38 -2.16 8.69
C ALA A 112 -6.55 -3.39 9.06
N TRP A 113 -5.68 -3.86 8.15
CA TRP A 113 -4.77 -4.97 8.42
C TRP A 113 -3.88 -4.67 9.63
N GLN A 114 -3.11 -3.57 9.57
CA GLN A 114 -2.15 -3.24 10.62
C GLN A 114 -2.82 -3.00 11.98
N ALA A 115 -3.98 -2.34 11.99
CA ALA A 115 -4.66 -1.94 13.21
C ALA A 115 -5.47 -3.07 13.86
N HIS A 116 -6.06 -3.97 13.08
CA HIS A 116 -7.11 -4.85 13.58
C HIS A 116 -6.86 -6.34 13.35
N LEU A 117 -5.78 -6.76 12.68
CA LEU A 117 -5.53 -8.18 12.37
C LEU A 117 -5.73 -9.11 13.56
N ASP A 118 -5.18 -8.76 14.73
CA ASP A 118 -5.23 -9.61 15.94
C ASP A 118 -6.66 -9.83 16.48
N THR A 119 -7.60 -8.98 16.06
CA THR A 119 -9.02 -9.04 16.46
C THR A 119 -9.95 -9.44 15.31
N MET A 120 -9.44 -9.57 14.08
CA MET A 120 -10.23 -10.02 12.94
C MET A 120 -10.50 -11.52 13.05
N ASP A 121 -11.74 -11.93 12.79
CA ASP A 121 -12.05 -13.34 12.58
C ASP A 121 -11.44 -13.86 11.26
N ALA A 122 -11.24 -15.18 11.18
CA ALA A 122 -10.65 -15.84 10.01
C ALA A 122 -11.44 -15.57 8.71
N GLY A 123 -12.77 -15.43 8.79
CA GLY A 123 -13.60 -15.10 7.63
C GLY A 123 -13.35 -13.67 7.12
N ALA A 124 -13.13 -12.71 8.02
CA ALA A 124 -12.78 -11.33 7.68
C ALA A 124 -11.40 -11.25 7.04
N ILE A 125 -10.42 -11.98 7.59
CA ILE A 125 -9.07 -12.12 7.01
C ILE A 125 -9.16 -12.69 5.58
N TYR A 126 -9.85 -13.82 5.42
CA TYR A 126 -10.04 -14.46 4.12
C TYR A 126 -10.69 -13.51 3.10
N ARG A 127 -11.78 -12.83 3.47
CA ARG A 127 -12.45 -11.86 2.59
C ARG A 127 -11.54 -10.69 2.21
N SER A 128 -10.71 -10.21 3.14
CA SER A 128 -9.74 -9.14 2.89
C SER A 128 -8.69 -9.58 1.88
N LEU A 129 -8.05 -10.75 2.10
CA LEU A 129 -7.08 -11.32 1.19
C LEU A 129 -7.68 -11.57 -0.20
N ARG A 130 -8.84 -12.22 -0.26
CA ARG A 130 -9.53 -12.53 -1.52
C ARG A 130 -9.83 -11.27 -2.33
N LYS A 131 -10.37 -10.22 -1.71
CA LYS A 131 -10.61 -8.93 -2.42
C LYS A 131 -9.32 -8.35 -2.99
N GLY A 132 -8.23 -8.39 -2.23
CA GLY A 132 -6.93 -7.90 -2.66
C GLY A 132 -6.36 -8.72 -3.83
N VAL A 133 -6.38 -10.05 -3.70
CA VAL A 133 -5.92 -10.98 -4.75
C VAL A 133 -6.76 -10.84 -6.01
N ASP A 134 -8.08 -10.83 -5.91
CA ASP A 134 -8.98 -10.76 -7.07
C ASP A 134 -8.78 -9.45 -7.85
N LEU A 135 -8.71 -8.31 -7.16
CA LEU A 135 -8.46 -7.02 -7.79
C LEU A 135 -7.07 -6.95 -8.44
N LEU A 136 -6.03 -7.40 -7.74
CA LEU A 136 -4.67 -7.41 -8.28
C LEU A 136 -4.54 -8.38 -9.46
N THR A 137 -5.22 -9.52 -9.42
CA THR A 137 -5.30 -10.48 -10.52
C THR A 137 -5.92 -9.85 -11.75
N GLY A 138 -7.03 -9.14 -11.60
CA GLY A 138 -7.68 -8.42 -12.71
C GLY A 138 -6.77 -7.36 -13.34
N ILE A 139 -5.93 -6.71 -12.54
CA ILE A 139 -4.96 -5.71 -13.04
C ILE A 139 -3.78 -6.36 -13.77
N LEU A 140 -3.25 -7.46 -13.24
CA LEU A 140 -2.06 -8.13 -13.77
C LEU A 140 -2.37 -9.15 -14.89
N GLY A 141 -3.64 -9.54 -15.05
CA GLY A 141 -4.06 -10.64 -15.91
C GLY A 141 -3.65 -12.03 -15.41
N ARG A 142 -3.05 -12.12 -14.22
CA ARG A 142 -2.57 -13.35 -13.57
C ARG A 142 -2.55 -13.18 -12.06
N PRO A 143 -2.71 -14.27 -11.28
CA PRO A 143 -2.67 -14.17 -9.82
C PRO A 143 -1.28 -13.74 -9.32
N PRO A 144 -1.19 -12.86 -8.31
CA PRO A 144 0.07 -12.58 -7.63
C PRO A 144 0.59 -13.86 -6.96
N VAL A 145 1.90 -14.10 -7.05
CA VAL A 145 2.56 -15.30 -6.49
C VAL A 145 3.29 -15.03 -5.17
N ALA A 146 3.27 -13.79 -4.72
CA ALA A 146 3.90 -13.35 -3.49
C ALA A 146 2.98 -12.39 -2.73
N SER A 147 3.12 -12.40 -1.41
CA SER A 147 2.51 -11.41 -0.54
C SER A 147 3.51 -10.94 0.50
N ALA A 148 3.26 -9.77 1.07
CA ALA A 148 4.02 -9.27 2.19
C ALA A 148 3.07 -8.62 3.18
N ALA A 149 3.08 -9.03 4.45
CA ALA A 149 2.11 -8.55 5.41
C ALA A 149 2.43 -7.11 5.90
N PRO A 150 1.44 -6.19 5.95
CA PRO A 150 1.58 -4.88 6.56
C PRO A 150 2.09 -4.96 7.99
N ALA A 151 3.11 -4.14 8.30
CA ALA A 151 3.78 -4.11 9.60
C ALA A 151 4.28 -5.49 10.09
N TRP A 152 4.51 -6.44 9.18
CA TRP A 152 4.90 -7.82 9.51
C TRP A 152 3.89 -8.56 10.40
N LYS A 153 2.63 -8.09 10.48
CA LYS A 153 1.59 -8.71 11.29
C LYS A 153 0.96 -9.88 10.53
N CYS A 154 1.10 -11.06 11.10
CA CYS A 154 0.61 -12.33 10.58
C CYS A 154 0.22 -13.24 11.76
N ASN A 155 -0.76 -14.11 11.60
CA ASN A 155 -1.14 -15.14 12.57
C ASN A 155 -1.51 -16.43 11.83
N ASP A 156 -1.82 -17.50 12.57
CA ASP A 156 -2.12 -18.82 11.98
C ASP A 156 -3.33 -18.81 11.02
N ALA A 157 -4.23 -17.83 11.14
CA ALA A 157 -5.36 -17.69 10.21
C ALA A 157 -4.98 -16.98 8.90
N VAL A 158 -3.80 -16.34 8.84
CA VAL A 158 -3.25 -15.69 7.64
C VAL A 158 -2.37 -16.64 6.83
N LEU A 159 -1.63 -17.54 7.51
CA LEU A 159 -0.71 -18.51 6.91
C LEU A 159 -1.46 -19.69 6.27
#